data_AF-A0A1I5PLU2-F1
#
_entry.id   AF-A0A1I5PLU2-F1
#
_cell.length_a   1.000
_cell.length_b   1.000
_cell.length_c   1.000
_cell.angle_alpha   90.00
_cell.angle_beta   90.00
_cell.angle_gamma   90.00
#
_symmetry.space_group_name_H-M   'P 1'
#
loop_
_entity.id
_entity.type
_entity.pdbx_description
1 polymer ?
#
loop_
_entity_poly.entity_id
_entity_poly.type
_entity_poly.pdbx_seq_one_letter_code
_entity_poly.pdbx_strand_id
1 'polypeptide(L)'
;MTASGAVRFALLALLVLDAVLLSTLELLYLPLRLDGLILPRLGDVPFPVTVVLAALTTPLLVTSAARLVHPRAAIVPLAVWVVTVLSVGLLGPGGDLVLLADWRTLLLLAGGVLPAAVALGGTLGRARARTAGGGHGR
;
A
#
# COMPACT_ATOMS: atom_id res chain seq x y z
N MET A 1 -10.45 -1.61 -25.94
CA MET A 1 -9.39 -0.63 -26.25
C MET A 1 -8.15 -0.99 -25.45
N THR A 2 -7.12 -1.58 -26.08
CA THR A 2 -5.85 -1.87 -25.39
C THR A 2 -5.04 -0.59 -25.28
N ALA A 3 -4.88 -0.07 -24.06
CA ALA A 3 -4.05 1.10 -23.80
C ALA A 3 -2.62 0.89 -24.35
N SER A 4 -2.07 1.93 -24.99
CA SER A 4 -0.71 1.93 -25.55
C SER A 4 0.34 1.73 -24.46
N GLY A 5 1.53 1.26 -24.83
CA GLY A 5 2.62 1.01 -23.87
C GLY A 5 2.96 2.24 -23.02
N ALA A 6 2.91 3.43 -23.61
CA ALA A 6 3.13 4.70 -22.92
C ALA A 6 2.05 4.99 -21.85
N VAL A 7 0.78 4.72 -22.15
CA VAL A 7 -0.32 4.91 -21.19
C VAL A 7 -0.19 3.95 -20.01
N ARG A 8 0.21 2.70 -20.24
CA ARG A 8 0.44 1.73 -19.16
C ARG A 8 1.60 2.14 -18.26
N PHE A 9 2.66 2.69 -18.84
CA PHE A 9 3.78 3.22 -18.08
C PHE A 9 3.37 4.43 -17.22
N ALA A 10 2.61 5.37 -17.79
CA ALA A 10 2.10 6.53 -17.05
C ALA A 10 1.19 6.12 -15.88
N LEU A 11 0.30 5.14 -16.09
CA LEU A 11 -0.54 4.59 -15.02
C LEU A 11 0.30 3.94 -13.91
N LEU A 12 1.33 3.17 -14.26
CA LEU A 12 2.22 2.58 -13.27
C LEU A 12 2.95 3.65 -12.46
N ALA A 13 3.49 4.68 -13.12
CA ALA A 13 4.15 5.80 -12.46
C ALA A 13 3.20 6.54 -11.50
N LEU A 14 1.94 6.76 -11.92
CA LEU A 14 0.92 7.37 -11.07
C LEU A 14 0.62 6.51 -9.84
N LEU A 15 0.46 5.20 -10.00
CA LEU A 15 0.24 4.29 -8.86
C LEU A 15 1.44 4.25 -7.90
N VAL A 16 2.65 4.34 -8.42
CA VAL A 16 3.88 4.41 -7.61
C VAL A 16 3.92 5.71 -6.82
N LEU A 17 3.63 6.84 -7.47
CA LEU A 17 3.57 8.14 -6.81
C LEU A 17 2.48 8.16 -5.73
N ASP A 18 1.30 7.62 -6.03
CA ASP A 18 0.19 7.52 -5.09
C ASP A 18 0.56 6.66 -3.87
N ALA A 19 1.25 5.52 -4.08
CA ALA A 19 1.75 4.68 -3.00
C ALA A 19 2.74 5.42 -2.08
N VAL A 20 3.65 6.23 -2.66
CA VAL A 20 4.59 7.05 -1.90
C VAL A 20 3.85 8.10 -1.07
N LEU A 21 2.92 8.84 -1.69
CA LEU A 21 2.14 9.88 -1.01
C LEU A 21 1.29 9.30 0.12
N LEU A 22 0.57 8.21 -0.13
CA LEU A 22 -0.24 7.52 0.87
C LEU A 22 0.62 7.02 2.04
N SER A 23 1.73 6.32 1.78
CA SER A 23 2.59 5.81 2.86
C SER A 23 3.17 6.95 3.72
N THR A 24 3.50 8.08 3.10
CA THR A 24 4.02 9.26 3.79
C THR A 24 2.95 9.85 4.70
N LEU A 25 1.72 10.02 4.19
CA LEU A 25 0.60 10.50 5.00
C LEU A 25 0.26 9.52 6.13
N GLU A 26 0.24 8.22 5.85
CA GLU A 26 -0.08 7.19 6.83
C GLU A 26 0.91 7.19 8.01
N LEU A 27 2.20 7.36 7.70
CA LEU A 27 3.26 7.42 8.68
C LEU A 27 3.23 8.72 9.48
N LEU A 28 3.01 9.87 8.84
CA LEU A 28 2.95 11.17 9.50
C LEU A 28 1.69 11.34 10.36
N TYR A 29 0.56 10.76 9.96
CA TYR A 29 -0.70 10.80 10.70
C TYR A 29 -0.90 9.59 11.64
N LEU A 30 0.06 8.66 11.72
CA LEU A 30 0.07 7.56 12.69
C LEU A 30 -0.06 8.01 14.17
N PRO A 31 0.53 9.13 14.62
CA PRO A 31 0.42 9.59 15.99
C PRO A 31 -0.84 10.42 16.26
N LEU A 32 -1.77 10.58 15.30
CA LEU A 32 -2.96 11.41 15.48
C LEU A 32 -3.83 10.90 16.63
N ARG A 33 -4.24 11.82 17.52
CA ARG A 33 -4.94 11.51 18.77
C ARG A 33 -6.32 12.16 18.78
N LEU A 34 -7.22 11.57 19.55
CA LEU A 34 -8.58 12.08 19.79
C LEU A 34 -8.60 13.09 20.95
N ASP A 35 -7.69 14.06 20.93
CA ASP A 35 -7.40 15.03 22.01
C ASP A 35 -8.19 16.35 21.92
N GLY A 36 -8.93 16.56 20.83
CA GLY A 36 -9.72 17.77 20.62
C GLY A 36 -8.98 18.91 19.93
N LEU A 37 -7.68 18.76 19.60
CA LEU A 37 -6.95 19.78 18.84
C LEU A 37 -7.23 19.68 17.34
N ILE A 38 -7.32 18.44 16.82
CA ILE A 38 -7.53 18.15 15.39
C ILE A 38 -8.74 17.23 15.18
N LEU A 39 -8.93 16.22 16.03
CA LEU A 39 -10.07 15.30 15.99
C LEU A 39 -11.02 15.55 17.18
N PRO A 40 -12.32 15.23 17.08
CA PRO A 40 -13.27 15.36 18.18
C PRO A 40 -12.81 14.59 19.43
N ARG A 41 -12.93 15.20 20.62
CA ARG A 41 -12.51 14.61 21.89
C ARG A 41 -13.28 13.32 22.16
N LEU A 42 -12.58 12.19 22.06
CA LEU A 42 -13.13 10.86 22.35
C LEU A 42 -12.17 10.04 23.21
N GLY A 43 -11.58 10.71 24.20
CA GLY A 43 -10.48 10.23 25.04
C GLY A 43 -9.15 10.46 24.35
N ASP A 44 -8.10 10.86 25.08
CA ASP A 44 -6.74 11.13 24.56
C ASP A 44 -6.01 9.86 24.04
N VAL A 45 -6.79 8.86 23.63
CA VAL A 45 -6.33 7.59 23.08
C VAL A 45 -5.82 7.84 21.66
N PRO A 46 -4.61 7.37 21.33
CA PRO A 46 -4.12 7.40 19.95
C PRO A 46 -5.04 6.56 19.05
N PHE A 47 -5.52 7.14 17.95
CA PHE A 47 -6.47 6.50 17.05
C PHE A 47 -5.80 6.23 15.69
N PRO A 48 -5.43 4.98 15.38
CA PRO A 48 -4.63 4.65 14.20
C PRO A 48 -5.49 4.63 12.92
N VAL A 49 -6.13 5.74 12.57
CA VAL A 49 -6.95 5.91 11.35
C VAL A 49 -6.18 5.51 10.11
N THR A 50 -4.89 5.80 10.09
CA THR A 50 -3.99 5.52 8.98
C THR A 50 -3.76 4.03 8.75
N VAL A 51 -3.93 3.18 9.77
CA VAL A 51 -3.90 1.71 9.61
C VAL A 51 -5.10 1.21 8.83
N VAL A 52 -6.28 1.78 9.08
CA VAL A 52 -7.50 1.44 8.33
C VAL A 52 -7.37 1.90 6.89
N LEU A 53 -6.82 3.10 6.67
CA LEU A 53 -6.51 3.60 5.33
C LEU A 53 -5.55 2.65 4.60
N ALA A 54 -4.41 2.30 5.21
CA ALA A 54 -3.45 1.37 4.63
C ALA A 54 -4.12 0.04 4.26
N ALA A 55 -4.90 -0.54 5.18
CA ALA A 55 -5.57 -1.82 4.94
C ALA A 55 -6.54 -1.80 3.75
N LEU A 56 -7.08 -0.63 3.38
CA LEU A 56 -7.98 -0.48 2.24
C LEU A 56 -7.23 -0.07 0.97
N THR A 57 -6.29 0.86 1.06
CA THR A 57 -5.62 1.48 -0.11
C THR A 57 -4.54 0.58 -0.69
N THR A 58 -3.75 -0.11 0.15
CA THR A 58 -2.66 -0.98 -0.32
C THR A 58 -3.17 -2.13 -1.21
N PRO A 59 -4.22 -2.90 -0.86
CA PRO A 59 -4.77 -3.92 -1.77
C PRO A 59 -5.43 -3.32 -3.01
N LEU A 60 -6.02 -2.12 -2.94
CA LEU A 60 -6.57 -1.44 -4.12
C LEU A 60 -5.48 -1.07 -5.13
N LEU A 61 -4.33 -0.56 -4.66
CA LEU A 61 -3.17 -0.25 -5.51
C LEU A 61 -2.60 -1.51 -6.17
N VAL A 62 -2.41 -2.58 -5.40
CA VAL A 62 -1.90 -3.88 -5.91
C VAL A 62 -2.85 -4.47 -6.96
N THR A 63 -4.15 -4.49 -6.69
CA THR A 63 -5.14 -5.04 -7.64
C THR A 63 -5.29 -4.17 -8.88
N SER A 64 -5.15 -2.85 -8.75
CA SER A 64 -5.19 -1.91 -9.88
C SER A 64 -3.97 -2.06 -10.78
N ALA A 65 -2.76 -2.17 -10.22
CA ALA A 65 -1.54 -2.46 -10.97
C ALA A 65 -1.63 -3.79 -11.74
N ALA A 66 -2.18 -4.82 -11.09
CA ALA A 66 -2.42 -6.13 -11.72
C ALA A 66 -3.37 -6.05 -12.92
N ARG A 67 -4.42 -5.23 -12.83
CA ARG A 67 -5.47 -5.10 -13.86
C ARG A 67 -5.05 -4.19 -15.01
N LEU A 68 -4.43 -3.05 -14.71
CA LEU A 68 -4.17 -1.99 -15.69
C LEU A 68 -2.87 -2.19 -16.47
N VAL A 69 -1.87 -2.85 -15.88
CA VAL A 69 -0.53 -2.99 -16.47
C VAL A 69 -0.26 -4.44 -16.85
N HIS A 70 -0.01 -5.29 -15.84
CA HIS A 70 0.22 -6.73 -15.98
C HIS A 70 0.17 -7.35 -14.57
N PRO A 71 -0.33 -8.59 -14.39
CA PRO A 71 -0.26 -9.30 -13.11
C PRO A 71 1.09 -9.26 -12.35
N ARG A 72 2.24 -9.22 -13.03
CA ARG A 72 3.56 -9.12 -12.37
C ARG A 72 3.88 -7.72 -11.85
N ALA A 73 3.30 -6.66 -12.43
CA ALA A 73 3.50 -5.28 -12.00
C ALA A 73 2.86 -4.98 -10.64
N ALA A 74 1.96 -5.86 -10.18
CA ALA A 74 1.28 -5.76 -8.89
C ALA A 74 2.24 -5.77 -7.68
N ILE A 75 3.46 -6.28 -7.84
CA ILE A 75 4.48 -6.27 -6.77
C ILE A 75 5.08 -4.89 -6.52
N VAL A 76 5.09 -4.04 -7.56
CA VAL A 76 5.81 -2.76 -7.53
C VAL A 76 5.21 -1.78 -6.51
N PRO A 77 3.89 -1.52 -6.47
CA PRO A 77 3.30 -0.60 -5.49
C PRO A 77 3.54 -1.07 -4.05
N LEU A 78 3.43 -2.38 -3.80
CA LEU A 78 3.65 -2.95 -2.47
C LEU A 78 5.11 -2.79 -2.02
N ALA A 79 6.06 -3.11 -2.89
CA ALA A 79 7.48 -2.93 -2.60
C ALA A 79 7.83 -1.46 -2.34
N VAL A 80 7.31 -0.55 -3.17
CA VAL A 80 7.50 0.90 -2.99
C VAL A 80 6.91 1.39 -1.67
N TRP A 81 5.70 0.96 -1.32
CA TRP A 81 5.07 1.31 -0.04
C TRP A 81 5.94 0.86 1.13
N VAL A 82 6.39 -0.41 1.15
CA VAL A 82 7.25 -0.95 2.23
C VAL A 82 8.56 -0.15 2.33
N VAL A 83 9.23 0.07 1.20
CA VAL A 83 10.49 0.83 1.16
C VAL A 83 10.28 2.25 1.65
N THR A 84 9.17 2.90 1.31
CA THR A 84 8.88 4.27 1.73
C THR A 84 8.60 4.33 3.23
N VAL A 85 7.77 3.42 3.77
CA VAL A 85 7.50 3.33 5.22
C VAL A 85 8.79 3.12 5.99
N LEU A 86 9.66 2.21 5.53
CA LEU A 86 10.94 1.95 6.20
C LEU A 86 11.89 3.14 6.04
N SER A 87 12.00 3.74 4.86
CA SER A 87 12.93 4.84 4.62
C SER A 87 12.53 6.08 5.42
N VAL A 88 11.28 6.53 5.30
CA VAL A 88 10.79 7.71 6.04
C VAL A 88 10.71 7.41 7.53
N GLY A 89 10.34 6.19 7.90
CA GLY A 89 10.21 5.78 9.29
C GLY A 89 11.53 5.65 10.06
N LEU A 90 12.57 5.09 9.43
CA LEU A 90 13.88 4.89 10.07
C LEU A 90 14.82 6.09 9.89
N LEU A 91 14.71 6.85 8.80
CA LEU A 91 15.63 7.97 8.54
C LEU A 91 15.03 9.33 8.93
N GLY A 92 13.71 9.47 8.90
CA GLY A 92 13.01 10.71 9.27
C GLY A 92 13.31 11.90 8.34
N PRO A 93 12.33 12.77 8.04
CA PRO A 93 12.58 13.96 7.24
C PRO A 93 13.47 15.02 7.94
N GLY A 94 13.67 14.88 9.26
CA GLY A 94 14.53 15.76 10.08
C GLY A 94 15.67 15.06 10.81
N GLY A 95 15.95 13.79 10.51
CA GLY A 95 16.94 12.96 11.23
C GLY A 95 16.39 12.26 12.48
N ASP A 96 15.10 12.39 12.77
CA ASP A 96 14.42 11.75 13.90
C ASP A 96 13.71 10.44 13.49
N LEU A 97 13.65 9.46 14.39
CA LEU A 97 12.89 8.23 14.18
C LEU A 97 11.38 8.50 14.21
N VAL A 98 10.73 8.39 13.05
CA VAL A 98 9.27 8.56 12.91
C VAL A 98 8.56 7.23 13.21
N LEU A 99 9.20 6.09 12.93
CA LEU A 99 8.74 4.78 13.39
C LEU A 99 8.94 4.66 14.89
N LEU A 100 7.89 4.99 15.64
CA LEU A 100 7.81 4.64 17.05
C LEU A 100 7.82 3.11 17.17
N ALA A 101 8.67 2.55 18.01
CA ALA A 101 8.67 1.12 18.35
C ALA A 101 7.45 0.78 19.25
N ASP A 102 6.25 1.05 18.74
CA ASP A 102 4.97 0.91 19.41
C ASP A 102 4.08 -0.08 18.64
N TRP A 103 3.03 -0.60 19.28
CA TRP A 103 2.09 -1.55 18.68
C TRP A 103 1.41 -0.99 17.41
N ARG A 104 1.34 0.34 17.26
CA ARG A 104 0.81 1.05 16.08
C ARG A 104 1.61 0.77 14.82
N THR A 105 2.94 0.72 14.95
CA THR A 105 3.83 0.39 13.84
C THR A 105 3.64 -1.04 13.39
N LEU A 106 3.48 -1.97 14.34
CA LEU A 106 3.15 -3.37 14.03
C LEU A 106 1.81 -3.49 13.32
N LEU A 107 0.80 -2.72 13.75
CA LEU A 107 -0.48 -2.66 13.07
C LEU A 107 -0.44 -2.01 11.69
N LEU A 108 0.39 -0.98 11.47
CA LEU A 108 0.56 -0.39 10.15
C LEU A 108 1.22 -1.39 9.20
N LEU A 109 2.29 -2.05 9.64
CA LEU A 109 2.97 -3.06 8.84
C LEU A 109 2.05 -4.25 8.56
N ALA A 110 1.36 -4.77 9.58
CA ALA A 110 0.42 -5.87 9.41
C ALA A 110 -0.78 -5.45 8.54
N GLY A 111 -1.36 -4.29 8.82
CA GLY A 111 -2.53 -3.73 8.16
C GLY A 111 -2.28 -3.37 6.70
N GLY A 112 -1.10 -2.86 6.34
CA GLY A 112 -0.74 -2.59 4.95
C GLY A 112 -0.27 -3.84 4.20
N VAL A 113 0.65 -4.61 4.79
CA VAL A 113 1.32 -5.73 4.09
C VAL A 113 0.41 -6.94 3.92
N LEU A 114 -0.36 -7.33 4.95
CA LEU A 114 -1.17 -8.55 4.90
C LEU A 114 -2.24 -8.52 3.80
N PRO A 115 -3.14 -7.52 3.72
CA PRO A 115 -4.16 -7.49 2.67
C PRO A 115 -3.53 -7.30 1.28
N ALA A 116 -2.43 -6.56 1.17
CA ALA A 116 -1.71 -6.41 -0.08
C ALA A 116 -1.07 -7.73 -0.57
N ALA A 117 -0.50 -8.52 0.34
CA ALA A 117 0.05 -9.84 0.04
C ALA A 117 -1.05 -10.82 -0.41
N VAL A 118 -2.20 -10.81 0.26
CA VAL A 118 -3.38 -11.61 -0.15
C VAL A 118 -3.85 -11.21 -1.55
N ALA A 119 -3.96 -9.91 -1.82
CA ALA A 119 -4.32 -9.40 -3.14
C ALA A 119 -3.30 -9.79 -4.23
N LEU A 120 -2.01 -9.69 -3.93
CA LEU A 120 -0.92 -10.08 -4.83
C LEU A 120 -0.98 -11.58 -5.15
N GLY A 121 -1.11 -12.43 -4.14
CA GLY A 121 -1.26 -13.88 -4.30
C GLY A 121 -2.46 -14.25 -5.17
N GLY A 122 -3.61 -13.62 -4.93
CA GLY A 122 -4.82 -13.85 -5.71
C GLY A 122 -4.74 -13.37 -7.16
N THR A 123 -3.98 -12.30 -7.46
CA THR A 123 -3.80 -11.82 -8.84
C THR A 123 -2.82 -12.70 -9.62
N LEU A 124 -1.72 -13.13 -8.99
CA LEU A 124 -0.74 -14.03 -9.59
C LEU A 124 -1.29 -15.46 -9.79
N GLY A 125 -2.05 -15.97 -8.83
CA GLY A 125 -2.71 -17.28 -8.93
C GLY A 125 -3.69 -17.35 -10.09
N ARG A 126 -4.55 -16.34 -10.24
CA ARG A 126 -5.48 -16.24 -11.39
C ARG A 126 -4.76 -16.13 -12.73
N ALA A 127 -3.62 -15.45 -12.78
CA ALA A 127 -2.82 -15.38 -14.01
C ALA A 127 -2.26 -16.76 -14.41
N ARG A 128 -1.71 -17.53 -13.46
CA ARG A 128 -1.20 -18.89 -13.72
C ARG A 128 -2.31 -19.87 -14.14
N ALA A 129 -3.46 -19.83 -13.49
CA ALA A 129 -4.59 -20.71 -13.81
C ALA A 129 -5.07 -20.52 -15.27
N ARG A 130 -5.11 -19.28 -15.76
CA ARG A 130 -5.45 -18.98 -17.17
C ARG A 130 -4.44 -19.55 -18.16
N THR A 131 -3.14 -19.53 -17.81
CA THR A 131 -2.09 -20.10 -18.66
C THR A 131 -2.17 -21.63 -18.71
N ALA A 132 -2.49 -22.27 -17.59
CA ALA A 132 -2.62 -23.73 -17.50
C ALA A 132 -3.89 -24.27 -18.20
N GLY A 133 -5.02 -23.56 -18.09
CA GLY A 133 -6.28 -23.95 -18.74
C GLY A 133 -6.30 -23.78 -20.26
N GLY A 134 -5.49 -22.87 -20.81
CA GLY A 134 -5.38 -22.66 -22.26
C GLY A 134 -4.58 -23.74 -23.01
N GLY A 135 -3.86 -24.61 -22.30
CA GLY A 135 -3.01 -25.66 -22.89
C GLY A 135 -3.71 -26.99 -23.17
N HIS A 136 -4.89 -27.24 -22.59
CA HIS A 136 -5.61 -28.52 -22.70
C HIS A 136 -6.62 -28.58 -23.86
N GLY A 137 -6.66 -27.57 -24.72
CA GLY A 137 -7.62 -27.46 -25.83
C GLY A 137 -7.00 -27.49 -27.23
N ARG A 138 -5.81 -28.07 -27.39
CA ARG A 138 -5.15 -28.25 -28.70
C ARG A 138 -4.82 -29.71 -28.94
#